data_AF-A0A7J3T3X5-F1
#
_entry.id   AF-A0A7J3T3X5-F1
#
_cell.length_a   1.000
_cell.length_b   1.000
_cell.length_c   1.000
_cell.angle_alpha   90.00
_cell.angle_beta   90.00
_cell.angle_gamma   90.00
#
_symmetry.space_group_name_H-M   'P 1'
#
loop_
_entity.id
_entity.type
_entity.pdbx_description
1 polymer ?
#
loop_
_entity_poly.entity_id
_entity_poly.type
_entity_poly.pdbx_seq_one_letter_code
_entity_poly.pdbx_strand_id
1 'polypeptide(L)' 'MPDSYFKKKVKAINVKEKSISQLLAEMSETAYQGRKLGETVDVWEAMIKEKDLIIIMGFSGSMSTAGQWKIVNWLI' A
#
# COMPACT_ATOMS: atom_id res chain seq x y z
N MET A 1 6.54 22.36 2.71
CA MET A 1 7.34 21.67 3.75
C MET A 1 7.70 20.29 3.22
N PRO A 2 8.94 20.02 2.81
CA PRO A 2 9.30 18.68 2.36
C PRO A 2 9.66 17.79 3.57
N ASP A 3 9.37 16.49 3.46
CA ASP A 3 9.98 15.38 4.21
C ASP A 3 9.47 14.97 5.60
N SER A 4 8.16 14.69 5.78
CA SER A 4 7.69 13.94 6.97
C SER A 4 7.08 12.56 6.69
N TYR A 5 6.65 12.24 5.47
CA TYR A 5 5.85 11.03 5.22
C TYR A 5 6.65 9.71 5.18
N PHE A 6 7.97 9.72 4.94
CA PHE A 6 8.76 8.50 4.72
C PHE A 6 10.07 8.39 5.52
N LYS A 7 10.05 8.80 6.80
CA LYS A 7 11.21 8.67 7.72
C LYS A 7 11.15 7.42 8.61
N LYS A 8 10.66 6.29 8.09
CA LYS A 8 10.63 5.02 8.85
C LYS A 8 12.03 4.37 8.86
N LYS A 9 12.56 4.08 10.06
CA LYS A 9 13.84 3.35 10.22
C LYS A 9 13.69 1.91 9.72
N VAL A 10 14.75 1.37 9.12
CA VAL A 10 14.77 -0.04 8.70
C VAL A 10 14.71 -0.95 9.92
N LYS A 11 13.79 -1.93 9.92
CA LYS A 11 13.70 -2.97 10.95
C LYS A 11 13.53 -4.36 10.33
N ALA A 12 14.03 -5.38 11.01
CA ALA A 12 13.83 -6.77 10.63
C ALA A 12 12.42 -7.23 11.06
N ILE A 13 11.78 -8.06 10.23
CA ILE A 13 10.49 -8.68 10.55
C ILE A 13 10.71 -9.80 11.56
N ASN A 14 9.89 -9.84 12.61
CA ASN A 14 9.86 -10.98 13.54
C ASN A 14 8.98 -12.12 12.97
N VAL A 15 9.49 -13.32 12.78
CA VAL A 15 8.72 -14.41 12.15
C VAL A 15 7.82 -15.10 13.18
N LYS A 16 6.52 -14.80 13.13
CA LYS A 16 5.46 -15.39 13.98
C LYS A 16 4.10 -15.31 13.27
N GLU A 17 3.08 -15.93 13.84
CA GLU A 17 1.70 -15.79 13.35
C GLU A 17 1.24 -14.32 13.40
N LYS A 18 0.66 -13.86 12.28
CA LYS A 18 0.21 -12.47 12.08
C LYS A 18 -0.95 -12.43 11.10
N SER A 19 -1.80 -11.43 11.27
CA SER A 19 -2.72 -11.01 10.20
C SER A 19 -1.96 -10.39 9.02
N ILE A 20 -2.59 -10.36 7.85
CA ILE A 20 -2.02 -9.72 6.65
C ILE A 20 -1.75 -8.23 6.88
N SER A 21 -2.62 -7.53 7.61
CA SER A 21 -2.42 -6.11 7.93
C SER A 21 -1.21 -5.88 8.83
N GLN A 22 -0.99 -6.72 9.84
CA GLN A 22 0.20 -6.67 10.68
C GLN A 22 1.47 -6.94 9.88
N LEU A 23 1.45 -7.94 8.99
CA LEU A 23 2.58 -8.24 8.12
C LEU A 23 2.91 -7.05 7.20
N LEU A 24 1.92 -6.44 6.55
CA LEU A 24 2.10 -5.28 5.69
C LEU A 24 2.64 -4.06 6.46
N ALA A 25 2.14 -3.82 7.67
CA ALA A 25 2.63 -2.75 8.54
C ALA A 25 4.11 -2.95 8.88
N GLU A 26 4.52 -4.16 9.24
CA GLU A 26 5.94 -4.46 9.49
C GLU A 26 6.79 -4.42 8.21
N MET A 27 6.26 -4.85 7.07
CA MET A 27 6.92 -4.74 5.77
C MET A 27 7.20 -3.28 5.39
N SER A 28 6.36 -2.32 5.80
CA SER A 28 6.62 -0.88 5.63
C SER A 28 7.92 -0.41 6.29
N GLU A 29 8.41 -1.14 7.29
CA GLU A 29 9.68 -0.84 7.97
C GLU A 29 10.88 -1.60 7.38
N THR A 30 10.69 -2.49 6.41
CA THR A 30 11.78 -3.21 5.72
C THR A 30 12.43 -2.37 4.62
N ALA A 31 13.25 -2.95 3.76
CA ALA A 31 13.80 -2.31 2.56
C ALA A 31 13.16 -2.86 1.27
N TYR A 32 13.42 -2.19 0.14
CA TYR A 32 12.97 -2.62 -1.20
C TYR A 32 11.44 -2.71 -1.36
N GLN A 33 10.94 -3.70 -2.11
CA GLN A 33 9.54 -3.79 -2.53
C GLN A 33 8.59 -4.08 -1.36
N GLY A 34 9.07 -4.73 -0.29
CA GLY A 34 8.27 -4.94 0.92
C GLY A 34 7.85 -3.60 1.55
N ARG A 35 8.78 -2.65 1.62
CA ARG A 35 8.49 -1.27 2.06
C ARG A 35 7.42 -0.63 1.19
N LYS A 36 7.56 -0.71 -0.13
CA LYS A 36 6.62 -0.10 -1.09
C LYS A 36 5.21 -0.68 -0.97
N LEU A 37 5.08 -1.98 -0.73
CA LEU A 37 3.79 -2.60 -0.53
C LEU A 37 3.09 -2.07 0.74
N GLY A 38 3.83 -1.99 1.86
CA GLY A 38 3.30 -1.42 3.11
C GLY A 38 2.95 0.07 2.98
N GLU A 39 3.85 0.88 2.41
CA GLU A 39 3.62 2.31 2.16
C GLU A 39 2.40 2.55 1.26
N THR A 40 2.16 1.68 0.27
CA THR A 40 0.99 1.81 -0.63
C THR A 40 -0.31 1.62 0.14
N VAL A 41 -0.35 0.65 1.06
CA VAL A 41 -1.52 0.42 1.92
C VAL A 41 -1.74 1.60 2.87
N ASP A 42 -0.67 2.12 3.50
CA ASP A 42 -0.75 3.30 4.39
C ASP A 42 -1.32 4.52 3.66
N VAL A 43 -0.83 4.81 2.44
CA VAL A 43 -1.30 5.94 1.63
C VAL A 43 -2.75 5.73 1.18
N TRP A 44 -3.10 4.52 0.74
CA TRP A 44 -4.46 4.21 0.32
C TRP A 44 -5.45 4.31 1.48
N GLU A 45 -5.09 3.81 2.67
CA GLU A 45 -5.89 3.94 3.89
C GLU A 45 -6.08 5.40 4.29
N ALA A 46 -5.04 6.23 4.17
CA ALA A 46 -5.14 7.66 4.44
C ALA A 46 -6.08 8.35 3.44
N MET A 47 -5.98 8.01 2.15
CA MET A 47 -6.83 8.58 1.10
C MET A 47 -8.32 8.28 1.34
N ILE A 48 -8.68 7.04 1.68
CA ILE A 48 -10.10 6.66 1.90
C ILE A 48 -10.70 7.27 3.17
N LYS A 49 -9.86 7.69 4.13
CA LYS A 49 -10.30 8.33 5.38
C LYS A 49 -10.41 9.85 5.27
N GLU A 50 -9.80 10.45 4.26
CA GLU A 50 -9.82 11.89 4.05
C GLU A 50 -11.18 12.35 3.50
N LYS A 51 -11.70 13.46 4.06
CA LYS A 51 -12.99 14.00 3.60
C LYS A 51 -12.79 14.83 2.35
N ASP A 52 -13.75 14.75 1.44
CA ASP A 52 -13.77 15.54 0.20
C ASP A 52 -12.52 15.32 -0.70
N LEU A 53 -11.90 14.15 -0.60
CA LEU A 53 -10.76 13.76 -1.45
C LEU A 53 -11.23 13.08 -2.74
N ILE A 54 -10.73 13.53 -3.89
CA ILE A 54 -10.91 12.86 -5.18
C ILE A 54 -9.72 11.93 -5.45
N ILE A 55 -9.99 10.62 -5.58
CA ILE A 55 -8.98 9.63 -5.96
C ILE A 55 -9.05 9.41 -7.48
N ILE A 56 -7.95 9.74 -8.18
CA ILE A 56 -7.82 9.50 -9.62
C ILE A 56 -6.90 8.29 -9.83
N MET A 57 -7.45 7.22 -10.40
CA MET A 57 -6.71 5.98 -10.66
C MET A 57 -6.44 5.81 -12.15
N GLY A 58 -5.16 5.67 -12.51
CA GLY A 58 -4.73 5.24 -13.85
C GLY A 58 -4.55 3.72 -13.89
N PHE A 59 -5.13 3.06 -14.88
CA PHE A 59 -5.05 1.60 -15.05
C PHE A 59 -4.69 1.24 -16.48
N SER A 60 -3.58 0.52 -16.68
CA SER A 60 -3.15 0.08 -18.00
C SER A 60 -4.00 -1.08 -18.51
N GLY A 61 -4.33 -1.10 -19.80
CA GLY A 61 -5.04 -2.21 -20.44
C GLY A 61 -4.33 -3.56 -20.27
N SER A 62 -2.99 -3.58 -20.21
CA SER A 62 -2.21 -4.80 -19.98
C SER A 62 -2.45 -5.43 -18.61
N MET A 63 -2.79 -4.63 -17.59
CA MET A 63 -3.11 -5.13 -16.25
C MET A 63 -4.48 -5.84 -16.23
N SER A 64 -5.40 -5.43 -17.11
CA SER A 64 -6.67 -6.13 -17.32
C SER A 64 -6.42 -7.53 -17.87
N THR A 65 -5.63 -7.63 -18.95
CA THR A 65 -5.29 -8.93 -19.55
C THR A 65 -4.46 -9.82 -18.62
N ALA A 66 -3.73 -9.23 -17.67
CA ALA A 66 -3.01 -9.93 -16.62
C ALA A 66 -3.91 -10.40 -15.44
N GLY A 67 -5.22 -10.19 -15.52
CA GLY A 67 -6.18 -10.69 -14.53
C GLY A 67 -6.45 -9.77 -13.34
N GLN A 68 -5.85 -8.58 -13.29
CA GLN A 68 -6.06 -7.64 -12.17
C GLN A 68 -7.42 -6.93 -12.22
N TRP A 69 -8.13 -7.00 -13.36
CA TRP A 69 -9.42 -6.35 -13.58
C TRP A 69 -10.48 -6.70 -12.52
N LYS A 70 -10.46 -7.93 -11.99
CA LYS A 70 -11.45 -8.34 -10.97
C LYS A 70 -11.33 -7.54 -9.69
N ILE A 71 -10.10 -7.23 -9.27
CA ILE A 71 -9.84 -6.46 -8.06
C ILE A 71 -10.23 -5.00 -8.28
N VAL A 72 -9.89 -4.43 -9.44
CA VAL A 72 -10.28 -3.07 -9.80
C VAL A 72 -11.80 -2.92 -9.88
N ASN A 73 -12.49 -3.88 -10.47
CA ASN A 73 -13.95 -3.89 -10.53
C ASN A 73 -14.64 -4.07 -9.17
N TRP A 74 -13.97 -4.67 -8.19
CA TRP A 74 -14.50 -4.77 -6.83
C TRP A 74 -14.30 -3.47 -6.04
N LEU A 75 -13.26 -2.71 -6.38
CA LEU A 75 -12.86 -1.48 -5.70
C LEU A 75 -13.71 -0.26 -6.10
N ILE A 76 -14.27 -0.25 -7.31
CA ILE A 76 -15.16 0.78 -7.88
C ILE A 76 -16.61 0.37 -7.66
#